data_AF-A0A0Q6RLF2-F1
#
_entry.id   AF-A0A0Q6RLF2-F1
#
_cell.length_a   1.000
_cell.length_b   1.000
_cell.length_c   1.000
_cell.angle_alpha   90.00
_cell.angle_beta   90.00
_cell.angle_gamma   90.00
#
_symmetry.space_group_name_H-M   'P 1'
#
loop_
_entity.id
_entity.type
_entity.pdbx_description
1 polymer ?
#
loop_
_entity_poly.entity_id
_entity_poly.type
_entity_poly.pdbx_seq_one_letter_code
_entity_poly.pdbx_strand_id
1 'polypeptide(L)'
;MTIEELIDLQEAGSRARILGLPLRENPYLKADRKPVNETCALEDWMARHDAWNFGWQAEDASRDGKTGSFVSGLIRSNERRAIG
;
A
#
# COMPACT_ATOMS: atom_id res chain seq x y z
N MET A 1 17.69 -12.64 -1.32
CA MET A 1 16.39 -12.25 -0.73
C MET A 1 15.55 -13.47 -0.35
N THR A 2 14.77 -13.39 0.73
CA THR A 2 13.80 -14.42 1.20
C THR A 2 12.35 -13.97 1.04
N ILE A 3 11.40 -14.90 1.15
CA ILE A 3 9.97 -14.58 1.04
C ILE A 3 9.47 -13.79 2.26
N GLU A 4 10.02 -14.05 3.44
CA GLU A 4 9.72 -13.35 4.68
C GLU A 4 10.11 -11.87 4.58
N GLU A 5 11.31 -11.59 4.06
CA GLU A 5 11.75 -10.21 3.82
C GLU A 5 10.82 -9.46 2.84
N LEU A 6 10.28 -10.14 1.83
CA LEU A 6 9.32 -9.55 0.90
C LEU A 6 7.98 -9.24 1.57
N ILE A 7 7.52 -10.10 2.47
CA ILE A 7 6.28 -9.89 3.24
C ILE A 7 6.43 -8.69 4.17
N ASP A 8 7.56 -8.58 4.89
CA ASP A 8 7.83 -7.45 5.78
C ASP A 8 7.80 -6.11 5.02
N LEU A 9 8.31 -6.11 3.78
CA LEU A 9 8.31 -4.94 2.90
C LEU A 9 6.92 -4.58 2.38
N GLN A 10 6.11 -5.57 2.02
CA GLN A 10 4.70 -5.37 1.69
C GLN A 10 3.94 -4.77 2.89
N GLU A 11 4.15 -5.32 4.08
CA GLU A 11 3.51 -4.81 5.30
C GLU A 11 3.96 -3.37 5.61
N ALA A 12 5.25 -3.06 5.41
CA ALA A 12 5.76 -1.70 5.53
C ALA A 12 5.11 -0.73 4.52
N GLY A 13 4.91 -1.16 3.28
CA GLY A 13 4.20 -0.39 2.26
C GLY A 13 2.74 -0.11 2.62
N SER A 14 2.02 -1.14 3.09
CA SER A 14 0.64 -1.01 3.58
C SER A 14 0.55 -0.03 4.75
N ARG A 15 1.42 -0.18 5.77
CA ARG A 15 1.48 0.76 6.91
C ARG A 15 1.75 2.19 6.47
N ALA A 16 2.65 2.41 5.50
CA ALA A 16 2.91 3.74 4.98
C ALA A 16 1.66 4.37 4.36
N ARG A 17 0.88 3.58 3.60
CA ARG A 17 -0.40 4.04 3.06
C ARG A 17 -1.43 4.36 4.14
N ILE A 18 -1.53 3.51 5.17
CA ILE A 18 -2.41 3.73 6.34
C ILE A 18 -2.07 5.06 7.03
N LEU A 19 -0.78 5.36 7.19
CA LEU A 19 -0.27 6.61 7.78
C LEU A 19 -0.41 7.83 6.86
N GLY A 20 -0.93 7.66 5.65
CA GLY A 20 -1.14 8.74 4.68
C GLY A 20 0.14 9.18 3.94
N LEU A 21 1.21 8.38 4.00
CA LEU A 21 2.42 8.66 3.24
C LEU A 21 2.16 8.40 1.74
N PRO A 22 2.62 9.28 0.85
CA PRO A 22 2.46 9.08 -0.60
C PRO A 22 3.41 8.00 -1.11
N LEU A 23 3.06 7.35 -2.23
CA LEU A 23 3.86 6.28 -2.85
C LEU A 23 5.33 6.68 -3.08
N ARG A 24 5.61 7.96 -3.36
CA ARG A 24 6.97 8.49 -3.54
C ARG A 24 7.88 8.39 -2.31
N GLU A 25 7.31 8.14 -1.12
CA GLU A 25 8.09 7.88 0.10
C GLU A 25 8.64 6.44 0.15
N ASN A 26 8.43 5.64 -0.90
CA ASN A 26 9.10 4.35 -1.04
C ASN A 26 10.63 4.54 -0.85
N PRO A 27 11.23 3.92 0.18
CA PRO A 27 12.64 4.12 0.49
C PRO A 27 13.58 3.62 -0.61
N TYR A 28 13.07 2.80 -1.54
CA TYR A 28 13.80 2.25 -2.67
C TYR A 28 13.73 3.11 -3.95
N LEU A 29 13.03 4.26 -3.92
CA LEU A 29 13.06 5.26 -5.00
C LEU A 29 14.26 6.20 -4.91
N LYS A 30 14.94 6.26 -3.76
CA LYS A 30 16.09 7.15 -3.54
C LYS A 30 17.30 6.63 -4.31
N ALA A 31 17.75 7.40 -5.31
CA ALA A 31 18.86 7.04 -6.19
C ALA A 31 20.17 6.76 -5.42
N ASP A 32 20.37 7.45 -4.29
CA ASP A 32 21.54 7.33 -3.42
C ASP A 32 21.68 5.92 -2.79
N ARG A 33 20.62 5.11 -2.84
CA ARG A 33 20.60 3.76 -2.32
C ARG A 33 20.60 2.67 -3.40
N LYS A 34 20.57 3.06 -4.69
CA LYS A 34 20.65 2.11 -5.80
C LYS A 34 22.06 1.52 -5.88
N PRO A 35 22.23 0.19 -5.92
CA PRO A 35 23.54 -0.42 -6.10
C PRO A 35 24.11 -0.08 -7.48
N VAL A 36 25.39 0.32 -7.51
CA VAL A 36 26.04 0.90 -8.71
C VAL A 36 26.73 -0.16 -9.58
N ASN A 37 27.17 -1.29 -9.01
CA ASN A 37 28.13 -2.18 -9.69
C ASN A 37 27.79 -3.67 -9.72
N GLU A 38 26.64 -4.12 -9.23
CA GLU A 38 26.31 -5.56 -9.18
C GLU A 38 24.89 -5.85 -9.68
N THR A 39 24.77 -6.68 -10.73
CA THR A 39 23.48 -7.07 -11.33
C THR A 39 22.57 -7.78 -10.31
N CYS A 40 23.12 -8.69 -9.50
CA CYS A 40 22.38 -9.38 -8.44
C CYS A 40 21.86 -8.39 -7.39
N ALA A 41 22.66 -7.37 -7.05
CA ALA A 41 22.22 -6.32 -6.13
C ALA A 41 21.13 -5.43 -6.74
N LEU A 42 21.13 -5.21 -8.05
CA LEU A 42 20.08 -4.45 -8.74
C LEU A 42 18.75 -5.22 -8.76
N GLU A 43 18.76 -6.52 -9.03
CA GLU A 43 17.56 -7.35 -8.99
C GLU A 43 16.97 -7.41 -7.56
N ASP A 44 17.82 -7.58 -6.55
CA ASP A 44 17.41 -7.50 -5.15
C ASP A 44 16.87 -6.11 -4.79
N TRP A 45 17.44 -5.04 -5.33
CA TRP A 45 16.92 -3.69 -5.12
C TRP A 45 15.52 -3.50 -5.72
N MET A 46 15.32 -3.98 -6.95
CA MET A 46 14.03 -3.92 -7.64
C MET A 46 12.95 -4.72 -6.92
N ALA A 47 13.27 -5.94 -6.47
CA ALA A 47 12.30 -6.77 -5.76
C ALA A 47 11.87 -6.13 -4.42
N ARG A 48 12.76 -5.43 -3.71
CA ARG A 48 12.41 -4.66 -2.50
C ARG A 48 11.51 -3.46 -2.81
N HIS A 49 11.82 -2.74 -3.90
CA HIS A 49 10.99 -1.64 -4.39
C HIS A 49 9.57 -2.11 -4.73
N ASP A 50 9.46 -3.21 -5.46
CA ASP A 50 8.19 -3.75 -5.94
C ASP A 50 7.33 -4.29 -4.79
N ALA A 51 7.95 -4.98 -3.82
CA ALA A 51 7.26 -5.47 -2.62
C ALA A 51 6.64 -4.32 -1.82
N TRP A 52 7.39 -3.25 -1.57
CA TRP A 52 6.87 -2.09 -0.84
C TRP A 52 5.74 -1.40 -1.61
N ASN A 53 5.90 -1.20 -2.92
CA ASN A 53 4.86 -0.60 -3.76
C ASN A 53 3.59 -1.44 -3.78
N PHE A 54 3.71 -2.77 -3.88
CA PHE A 54 2.58 -3.67 -3.89
C PHE A 54 1.74 -3.51 -2.61
N GLY A 55 2.40 -3.53 -1.44
CA GLY A 55 1.71 -3.35 -0.17
C GLY A 55 0.99 -2.01 -0.04
N TRP A 56 1.63 -0.93 -0.51
CA TRP A 56 1.01 0.40 -0.54
C TRP A 56 -0.23 0.44 -1.45
N GLN A 57 -0.12 -0.11 -2.66
CA GLN A 57 -1.20 -0.11 -3.66
C GLN A 57 -2.35 -1.01 -3.25
N ALA A 58 -2.08 -2.15 -2.63
CA ALA A 58 -3.10 -3.05 -2.11
C ALA A 58 -3.95 -2.37 -1.03
N GLU A 59 -3.30 -1.65 -0.10
CA GLU A 59 -4.00 -0.86 0.93
C GLU A 59 -4.80 0.29 0.30
N ASP A 60 -4.24 1.02 -0.67
CA ASP A 60 -4.92 2.12 -1.35
C ASP A 60 -6.19 1.62 -2.09
N ALA A 61 -6.06 0.53 -2.84
CA ALA A 61 -7.17 -0.10 -3.55
C ALA A 61 -8.26 -0.63 -2.60
N SER A 62 -7.88 -1.14 -1.42
CA SER A 62 -8.84 -1.56 -0.39
C SER A 62 -9.67 -0.39 0.12
N ARG A 63 -9.07 0.79 0.24
CA ARG A 63 -9.71 2.03 0.73
C ARG A 63 -10.61 2.71 -0.29
N ASP A 64 -10.28 2.61 -1.58
CA ASP A 64 -11.16 3.03 -2.67
C ASP A 64 -12.45 2.19 -2.75
N GLY A 65 -12.54 1.14 -1.92
CA GLY A 65 -13.74 0.39 -1.62
C GLY A 65 -14.88 1.29 -1.14
N LYS A 66 -15.75 1.59 -2.10
CA LYS A 66 -17.13 2.14 -2.01
C LYS A 66 -17.99 1.59 -0.86
N THR A 67 -17.53 0.57 -0.14
CA THR A 67 -18.09 0.01 1.09
C THR A 67 -18.41 1.07 2.14
N GLY A 68 -17.51 2.04 2.39
CA GLY A 68 -17.79 3.09 3.38
C GLY A 68 -18.96 4.00 2.99
N SER A 69 -18.99 4.43 1.73
CA SER A 69 -20.10 5.21 1.15
C SER A 69 -21.39 4.40 1.06
N PHE A 70 -21.29 3.11 0.74
CA PHE A 70 -22.43 2.20 0.63
C PHE A 70 -23.07 1.93 1.99
N VAL A 71 -22.26 1.60 3.01
CA VAL A 71 -22.72 1.40 4.40
C VAL A 71 -23.34 2.69 4.95
N SER A 72 -22.71 3.84 4.72
CA SER A 72 -23.28 5.14 5.12
C SER A 72 -24.62 5.42 4.42
N GLY A 73 -24.74 5.05 3.14
CA GLY A 73 -25.99 5.15 2.37
C GLY A 73 -27.11 4.24 2.89
N LEU A 74 -26.77 3.03 3.35
CA LEU A 74 -27.71 2.09 3.97
C LEU A 74 -28.24 2.62 5.30
N ILE A 75 -27.37 3.09 6.19
CA ILE A 75 -27.76 3.63 7.50
C ILE A 75 -28.73 4.81 7.32
N ARG A 76 -28.37 5.78 6.46
CA ARG A 76 -29.23 6.96 6.16
C ARG A 76 -30.57 6.58 5.53
N SER A 77 -30.64 5.47 4.79
CA SER A 77 -31.89 5.02 4.16
C SER A 77 -32.81 4.33 5.16
N ASN A 78 -32.26 3.64 6.16
CA ASN A 78 -33.02 3.02 7.24
C ASN A 78 -33.62 4.07 8.19
N GLU A 79 -32.86 5.11 8.53
CA GLU A 79 -33.35 6.22 9.35
C GLU A 79 -34.56 6.91 8.72
N ARG A 80 -34.53 7.18 7.41
CA ARG A 80 -35.66 7.82 6.71
C ARG A 80 -36.93 6.96 6.65
N ARG A 81 -36.82 5.64 6.78
CA ARG A 81 -37.99 4.74 6.84
C ARG A 81 -38.59 4.62 8.24
N ALA A 82 -37.85 4.98 9.29
CA ALA A 82 -38.31 4.88 10.68
C ALA A 82 -39.14 6.10 11.14
N ILE A 83 -39.18 7.17 10.35
CA ILE A 83 -39.81 8.47 10.67
C ILE A 83 -41.04 8.79 9.81
N GLY A 84 -41.48 7.87 8.94
CA GLY A 84 -42.68 8.01 8.10
C GLY A 84 -43.59 6.81 8.24
#